data_AF-A0A0C1ZAP7-F1
#
_entry.id   AF-A0A0C1ZAP7-F1
#
_cell.length_a   1.000
_cell.length_b   1.000
_cell.length_c   1.000
_cell.angle_alpha   90.00
_cell.angle_beta   90.00
_cell.angle_gamma   90.00
#
_symmetry.space_group_name_H-M   'P 1'
#
loop_
_entity.id
_entity.type
_entity.pdbx_description
1 polymer ?
#
loop_
_entity_poly.entity_id
_entity_poly.type
_entity_poly.pdbx_seq_one_letter_code
_entity_poly.pdbx_strand_id
1 'polypeptide(L)'
;MSEINFKEEIKLDLCVLTNEELNIIGSSTVFVNHRFVPAVDLTKLRKTYMELVTKAKELNLKVLHRNGLKKRLDDLMGRSVHYSMARKDYEAKYALLRLGFQAKVDKGIFVGHSDDLELEGLTNLRNEMERLCLSRELLKQAIDIRDQITDKLLNINSATQLVL
;
A
#
# COMPACT_ATOMS: atom_id res chain seq x y z
N MET A 1 47.21 -16.72 9.87
CA MET A 1 45.80 -16.30 9.97
C MET A 1 45.47 -15.59 8.68
N SER A 2 44.76 -16.25 7.78
CA SER A 2 44.41 -15.74 6.46
C SER A 2 43.25 -14.77 6.60
N GLU A 3 43.49 -13.50 6.27
CA GLU A 3 42.42 -12.52 6.05
C GLU A 3 41.59 -12.98 4.85
N ILE A 4 40.38 -13.44 5.13
CA ILE A 4 39.39 -13.71 4.10
C ILE A 4 38.81 -12.35 3.69
N ASN A 5 39.38 -11.77 2.65
CA ASN A 5 38.96 -10.49 2.09
C ASN A 5 37.89 -10.75 1.01
N PHE A 6 36.63 -10.89 1.43
CA PHE A 6 35.49 -10.86 0.52
C PHE A 6 34.63 -9.63 0.85
N LYS A 7 34.91 -8.51 0.18
CA LYS A 7 33.95 -7.40 0.08
C LYS A 7 33.60 -7.20 -1.38
N GLU A 8 32.91 -8.19 -1.93
CA GLU A 8 32.27 -8.01 -3.22
C GLU A 8 30.91 -7.31 -2.98
N GLU A 9 30.74 -6.15 -3.60
CA GLU A 9 29.46 -5.45 -3.62
C GLU A 9 28.48 -6.21 -4.51
N ILE A 10 27.24 -6.34 -4.03
CA ILE A 10 26.15 -6.93 -4.78
C ILE A 10 25.74 -5.93 -5.87
N LYS A 11 25.79 -6.37 -7.12
CA LYS A 11 25.20 -5.62 -8.22
C LYS A 11 23.68 -5.65 -8.10
N LEU A 12 23.09 -4.46 -8.04
CA LEU A 12 21.64 -4.29 -8.05
C LEU A 12 21.15 -4.22 -9.48
N ASP A 13 20.14 -5.02 -9.80
CA ASP A 13 19.46 -5.00 -11.10
C ASP A 13 18.39 -3.91 -11.13
N LEU A 14 17.73 -3.67 -10.00
CA LEU A 14 16.71 -2.64 -9.84
C LEU A 14 16.85 -1.98 -8.47
N CYS A 15 16.89 -0.65 -8.45
CA CYS A 15 16.89 0.14 -7.23
C CYS A 15 15.96 1.36 -7.41
N VAL A 16 14.75 1.26 -6.88
CA VAL A 16 13.74 2.32 -6.84
C VAL A 16 13.47 2.65 -5.38
N LEU A 17 13.84 3.85 -4.96
CA LEU A 17 13.67 4.35 -3.59
C LEU A 17 12.93 5.68 -3.61
N THR A 18 11.63 5.62 -3.82
CA THR A 18 10.76 6.81 -3.92
C THR A 18 9.79 6.90 -2.75
N ASN A 19 8.99 7.96 -2.72
CA ASN A 19 7.89 8.06 -1.75
C ASN A 19 6.71 7.15 -2.09
N GLU A 20 6.71 6.52 -3.27
CA GLU A 20 5.60 5.69 -3.77
C GLU A 20 5.95 4.20 -3.82
N GLU A 21 7.23 3.87 -3.92
CA GLU A 21 7.73 2.51 -4.08
C GLU A 21 9.15 2.35 -3.52
N LEU A 22 9.37 1.23 -2.83
CA LEU A 22 10.68 0.72 -2.43
C LEU A 22 10.90 -0.64 -3.12
N ASN A 23 11.81 -0.67 -4.08
CA ASN A 23 12.10 -1.86 -4.86
C ASN A 23 13.61 -2.00 -5.03
N ILE A 24 14.20 -2.99 -4.36
CA ILE A 24 15.63 -3.28 -4.43
C ILE A 24 15.78 -4.76 -4.73
N ILE A 25 16.26 -5.05 -5.93
CA ILE A 25 16.45 -6.40 -6.48
C ILE A 25 17.87 -6.49 -7.01
N GLY A 26 18.59 -7.54 -6.61
CA GLY A 26 19.82 -7.98 -7.25
C GLY A 26 19.58 -9.28 -8.04
N SER A 27 20.63 -9.75 -8.73
CA SER A 27 20.54 -10.84 -9.72
C SER A 27 19.97 -12.17 -9.22
N SER A 28 19.92 -12.39 -7.92
CA SER A 28 19.31 -13.58 -7.32
C SER A 28 18.55 -13.32 -6.02
N THR A 29 18.41 -12.05 -5.60
CA THR A 29 17.91 -11.70 -4.25
C THR A 29 17.02 -10.47 -4.31
N VAL A 30 15.84 -10.57 -3.68
CA VAL A 30 14.94 -9.43 -3.46
C VAL A 30 15.13 -8.93 -2.03
N PHE A 31 15.67 -7.71 -1.88
CA PHE A 31 15.92 -7.12 -0.57
C PHE A 31 14.68 -6.41 -0.02
N VAL A 32 13.97 -5.68 -0.89
CA VAL A 32 12.67 -5.08 -0.58
C VAL A 32 11.85 -4.95 -1.86
N ASN A 33 10.57 -5.27 -1.76
CA ASN A 33 9.58 -5.02 -2.79
C ASN A 33 8.29 -4.60 -2.08
N HIS A 34 8.13 -3.29 -1.91
CA HIS A 34 7.04 -2.73 -1.13
C HIS A 34 6.51 -1.45 -1.76
N ARG A 35 5.21 -1.43 -2.05
CA ARG A 35 4.53 -0.26 -2.59
C ARG A 35 3.88 0.54 -1.47
N PHE A 36 4.01 1.87 -1.54
CA PHE A 36 3.33 2.75 -0.61
C PHE A 36 1.82 2.65 -0.81
N VAL A 37 1.09 2.43 0.28
CA VAL A 37 -0.37 2.52 0.27
C VAL A 37 -0.74 4.01 0.26
N PRO A 38 -1.41 4.54 -0.78
CA PRO A 38 -1.79 5.95 -0.81
C PRO A 38 -2.94 6.23 0.16
N ALA A 39 -3.04 7.48 0.61
CA ALA A 39 -4.13 7.92 1.46
C ALA A 39 -5.48 7.78 0.73
N VAL A 40 -6.47 7.21 1.42
CA VAL A 40 -7.87 7.23 0.98
C VAL A 40 -8.52 8.51 1.48
N ASP A 41 -8.91 9.38 0.55
CA ASP A 41 -9.74 10.55 0.86
C ASP A 41 -11.18 10.11 1.08
N LEU A 42 -11.60 10.05 2.36
CA LEU A 42 -12.93 9.60 2.75
C LEU A 42 -14.05 10.52 2.22
N THR A 43 -13.76 11.82 2.02
CA THR A 43 -14.75 12.77 1.48
C THR A 43 -14.95 12.53 0.00
N LYS A 44 -13.86 12.38 -0.76
CA LYS A 44 -13.92 11.99 -2.17
C LYS A 44 -14.58 10.63 -2.33
N LEU A 45 -14.22 9.67 -1.48
CA LEU A 45 -14.81 8.33 -1.49
C LEU A 45 -16.33 8.36 -1.31
N ARG A 46 -16.84 9.21 -0.41
CA ARG A 46 -18.29 9.43 -0.26
C ARG A 46 -18.93 10.04 -1.50
N LYS A 47 -18.29 11.03 -2.13
CA LYS A 47 -18.78 11.60 -3.38
C LYS A 47 -18.86 10.54 -4.48
N THR A 48 -17.80 9.76 -4.66
CA THR A 48 -17.74 8.65 -5.63
C THR A 48 -18.79 7.58 -5.35
N TYR A 49 -19.05 7.25 -4.08
CA TYR A 49 -20.16 6.36 -3.71
C TYR A 49 -21.53 6.94 -4.12
N MET A 50 -21.75 8.24 -3.92
CA MET A 50 -22.99 8.89 -4.33
C MET A 50 -23.15 8.91 -5.85
N GLU A 51 -22.07 9.18 -6.60
CA GLU A 51 -22.05 9.10 -8.06
C GLU A 51 -22.40 7.70 -8.57
N LEU A 52 -21.81 6.65 -7.98
CA LEU A 52 -22.14 5.26 -8.28
C LEU A 52 -23.64 4.99 -8.12
N VAL A 53 -24.21 5.44 -7.01
CA VAL A 53 -25.64 5.26 -6.71
C VAL A 53 -26.52 6.01 -7.70
N THR A 54 -26.15 7.24 -8.05
CA THR A 54 -26.89 8.05 -9.04
C THR A 54 -26.84 7.40 -10.42
N LYS A 55 -25.64 7.03 -10.91
CA LYS A 55 -25.47 6.33 -12.20
C LYS A 55 -26.24 5.02 -12.27
N ALA A 56 -26.19 4.21 -11.21
CA ALA A 56 -26.95 2.98 -11.16
C ALA A 56 -28.46 3.24 -11.27
N LYS A 57 -28.96 4.30 -10.63
CA LYS A 57 -30.37 4.68 -10.72
C LYS A 57 -30.75 5.15 -12.13
N GLU A 58 -29.92 5.99 -12.76
CA GLU A 58 -30.12 6.47 -14.13
C GLU A 58 -30.21 5.33 -15.15
N LEU A 59 -29.41 4.28 -14.94
CA LEU A 59 -29.38 3.09 -15.80
C LEU A 59 -30.36 1.99 -15.38
N ASN A 60 -31.24 2.25 -14.41
CA ASN A 60 -32.16 1.25 -13.82
C ASN A 60 -31.46 -0.03 -13.31
N LEU A 61 -30.21 0.08 -12.87
CA LEU A 61 -29.39 -1.01 -12.33
C LEU A 61 -29.49 -1.09 -10.80
N LYS A 62 -29.50 -2.31 -10.26
CA LYS A 62 -29.53 -2.54 -8.80
C LYS A 62 -28.10 -2.70 -8.26
N VAL A 63 -27.71 -1.82 -7.33
CA VAL A 63 -26.44 -1.98 -6.59
C VAL A 63 -26.61 -3.01 -5.46
N LEU A 64 -26.05 -4.20 -5.65
CA LEU A 64 -26.00 -5.22 -4.59
C LEU A 64 -25.21 -4.73 -3.37
N HIS A 65 -25.72 -5.04 -2.17
CA HIS A 65 -25.18 -4.66 -0.86
C HIS A 65 -25.04 -3.14 -0.60
N ARG A 66 -25.78 -2.30 -1.34
CA ARG A 66 -25.78 -0.83 -1.21
C ARG A 66 -25.83 -0.34 0.26
N ASN A 67 -26.78 -0.85 1.04
CA ASN A 67 -26.97 -0.42 2.42
C ASN A 67 -25.81 -0.81 3.34
N GLY A 68 -25.20 -1.98 3.10
CA GLY A 68 -24.02 -2.42 3.86
C GLY A 68 -22.79 -1.57 3.55
N LEU A 69 -22.57 -1.26 2.26
CA LEU A 69 -21.46 -0.40 1.84
C LEU A 69 -21.61 1.01 2.39
N LYS A 70 -22.83 1.59 2.32
CA LYS A 70 -23.15 2.89 2.91
C LYS A 70 -22.83 2.92 4.40
N LYS A 71 -23.33 1.93 5.16
CA LYS A 71 -23.14 1.86 6.61
C LYS A 71 -21.66 1.79 6.97
N ARG A 72 -20.88 0.93 6.30
CA ARG A 72 -19.43 0.82 6.53
C ARG A 72 -18.70 2.13 6.25
N LEU A 73 -19.09 2.85 5.19
CA LEU A 73 -18.50 4.15 4.87
C LEU A 73 -18.87 5.22 5.91
N ASP A 74 -20.12 5.29 6.33
CA ASP A 74 -20.58 6.21 7.38
C ASP A 74 -19.87 5.94 8.72
N ASP A 75 -19.72 4.67 9.10
CA ASP A 75 -18.98 4.24 10.29
C ASP A 75 -17.50 4.64 10.20
N LEU A 76 -16.87 4.45 9.04
CA LEU A 76 -15.47 4.82 8.81
C LEU A 76 -15.26 6.33 8.88
N MET A 77 -16.17 7.13 8.31
CA MET A 77 -16.14 8.58 8.43
C MET A 77 -16.27 9.05 9.88
N GLY A 78 -17.16 8.41 10.65
CA GLY A 78 -17.30 8.66 12.09
C GLY A 78 -16.01 8.38 12.88
N ARG A 79 -15.14 7.50 12.38
CA ARG A 79 -13.85 7.13 12.98
C ARG A 79 -12.65 7.74 12.24
N SER A 80 -12.87 8.80 11.45
CA SER A 80 -11.85 9.44 10.61
C SER A 80 -10.59 9.89 11.36
N VAL A 81 -10.72 10.35 12.61
CA VAL A 81 -9.57 10.71 13.46
C VAL A 81 -8.66 9.51 13.69
N HIS A 82 -9.23 8.36 14.08
CA HIS A 82 -8.47 7.14 14.32
C HIS A 82 -7.85 6.58 13.02
N TYR A 83 -8.56 6.70 11.89
CA TYR A 83 -8.01 6.39 10.58
C TYR A 83 -6.79 7.28 10.27
N SER A 84 -6.90 8.59 10.49
CA SER A 84 -5.81 9.54 10.28
C SER A 84 -4.59 9.24 11.16
N MET A 85 -4.80 8.89 12.43
CA MET A 85 -3.70 8.45 13.31
C MET A 85 -3.01 7.20 12.77
N ALA A 86 -3.79 6.19 12.40
CA ALA A 86 -3.27 4.97 11.82
C ALA A 86 -2.55 5.15 10.51
N ARG A 87 -2.99 6.13 9.73
CA ARG A 87 -2.32 6.52 8.51
C ARG A 87 -0.98 7.19 8.79
N LYS A 88 -0.92 8.13 9.73
CA LYS A 88 0.33 8.79 10.14
C LYS A 88 1.36 7.79 10.65
N ASP A 89 0.93 6.82 11.45
CA ASP A 89 1.82 5.75 11.92
C ASP A 89 2.40 4.93 10.77
N TYR A 90 1.58 4.62 9.75
CA TYR A 90 2.05 3.93 8.55
C TYR A 90 3.07 4.77 7.77
N GLU A 91 2.77 6.04 7.55
CA GLU A 91 3.63 6.97 6.80
C GLU A 91 4.99 7.16 7.48
N ALA A 92 4.99 7.31 8.81
CA ALA A 92 6.22 7.42 9.59
C ALA A 92 7.08 6.15 9.45
N LYS A 93 6.48 4.97 9.58
CA LYS A 93 7.21 3.69 9.42
C LYS A 93 7.73 3.50 7.99
N TYR A 94 6.95 3.87 6.98
CA TYR A 94 7.39 3.80 5.58
C TYR A 94 8.59 4.72 5.33
N ALA A 95 8.55 5.96 5.86
CA ALA A 95 9.67 6.89 5.75
C ALA A 95 10.94 6.34 6.42
N LEU A 96 10.82 5.73 7.61
CA LEU A 96 11.95 5.07 8.28
C LEU A 96 12.52 3.92 7.46
N LEU A 97 11.66 3.05 6.92
CA LEU A 97 12.08 1.93 6.07
C LEU A 97 12.84 2.44 4.83
N ARG A 98 12.29 3.47 4.17
CA ARG A 98 12.92 4.11 3.00
C ARG A 98 14.29 4.68 3.35
N LEU A 99 14.38 5.45 4.43
CA LEU A 99 15.64 6.04 4.87
C LEU A 99 16.68 4.99 5.22
N GLY A 100 16.28 3.89 5.89
CA GLY A 100 17.16 2.78 6.20
C GLY A 100 17.73 2.12 4.95
N PHE A 101 16.87 1.81 3.98
CA PHE A 101 17.33 1.24 2.71
C PHE A 101 18.13 2.21 1.85
N GLN A 102 17.79 3.51 1.84
CA GLN A 102 18.59 4.54 1.17
C GLN A 102 20.01 4.58 1.73
N ALA A 103 20.15 4.66 3.06
CA ALA A 103 21.45 4.66 3.71
C ALA A 103 22.26 3.38 3.43
N LYS A 104 21.57 2.24 3.26
CA LYS A 104 22.21 0.96 2.93
C LYS A 104 22.70 0.93 1.48
N VAL A 105 21.88 1.41 0.54
CA VAL A 105 22.26 1.51 -0.87
C VAL A 105 23.43 2.48 -1.05
N ASP A 106 23.39 3.65 -0.39
CA ASP A 106 24.45 4.67 -0.48
C ASP A 106 25.82 4.15 0.02
N LYS A 107 25.82 3.19 0.95
CA LYS A 107 27.04 2.55 1.48
C LYS A 107 27.52 1.35 0.65
N GLY A 108 26.71 0.86 -0.27
CA GLY A 108 26.90 -0.43 -0.92
C GLY A 108 26.36 -1.59 -0.09
N ILE A 109 25.73 -2.55 -0.77
CA ILE A 109 25.26 -3.80 -0.16
C ILE A 109 26.32 -4.87 -0.45
N PHE A 110 26.91 -5.47 0.58
CA PHE A 110 28.01 -6.41 0.44
C PHE A 110 27.56 -7.87 0.63
N VAL A 111 28.15 -8.78 -0.14
CA VAL A 111 27.94 -10.24 0.01
C VAL A 111 28.41 -10.69 1.39
N GLY A 112 27.55 -11.39 2.15
CA GLY A 112 27.89 -11.97 3.46
C GLY A 112 28.16 -10.98 4.60
N HIS A 113 28.03 -9.68 4.36
CA HIS A 113 28.39 -8.61 5.33
C HIS A 113 27.31 -7.56 5.55
N SER A 114 26.22 -7.60 4.81
CA SER A 114 25.02 -6.93 5.28
C SER A 114 24.65 -7.57 6.62
N ASP A 115 24.94 -6.91 7.74
CA ASP A 115 24.63 -7.42 9.08
C ASP A 115 23.20 -7.95 9.07
N ASP A 116 23.05 -9.27 9.24
CA ASP A 116 21.75 -9.94 9.14
C ASP A 116 20.73 -9.27 10.07
N LEU A 117 21.20 -8.73 11.20
CA LEU A 117 20.40 -7.97 12.16
C LEU A 117 19.81 -6.66 11.60
N GLU A 118 20.54 -5.93 10.74
CA GLU A 118 20.03 -4.71 10.12
C GLU A 118 18.96 -5.04 9.07
N LEU A 119 19.23 -6.01 8.18
CA LEU A 119 18.23 -6.46 7.20
C LEU A 119 17.02 -7.10 7.87
N GLU A 120 17.22 -7.85 8.93
CA GLU A 120 16.15 -8.39 9.76
C GLU A 120 15.33 -7.27 10.40
N GLY A 121 15.98 -6.22 10.91
CA GLY A 121 15.31 -5.03 11.44
C GLY A 121 14.45 -4.32 10.39
N LEU A 122 14.98 -4.10 9.18
CA LEU A 122 14.23 -3.50 8.07
C LEU A 122 13.09 -4.42 7.60
N THR A 123 13.32 -5.74 7.57
CA THR A 123 12.30 -6.75 7.25
C THR A 123 11.18 -6.75 8.29
N ASN A 124 11.52 -6.66 9.57
CA ASN A 124 10.56 -6.57 10.66
C ASN A 124 9.73 -5.30 10.55
N LEU A 125 10.35 -4.15 10.24
CA LEU A 125 9.64 -2.89 10.02
C LEU A 125 8.66 -2.99 8.83
N ARG A 126 9.06 -3.61 7.72
CA ARG A 126 8.16 -3.89 6.58
C ARG A 126 6.98 -4.75 7.04
N ASN A 127 7.24 -5.86 7.72
CA ASN A 127 6.21 -6.77 8.21
C ASN A 127 5.26 -6.05 9.19
N GLU A 128 5.77 -5.15 10.03
CA GLU A 128 4.93 -4.32 10.90
C GLU A 128 4.04 -3.36 10.12
N MET A 129 4.53 -2.75 9.03
CA MET A 129 3.73 -1.88 8.17
C MET A 129 2.63 -2.65 7.43
N GLU A 130 2.95 -3.83 6.91
CA GLU A 130 1.97 -4.73 6.31
C GLU A 130 0.91 -5.15 7.32
N ARG A 131 1.33 -5.56 8.52
CA ARG A 131 0.42 -5.83 9.63
C ARG A 131 -0.40 -4.61 9.96
N LEU A 132 0.15 -3.40 9.96
CA LEU A 132 -0.61 -2.18 10.21
C LEU A 132 -1.72 -2.00 9.16
N CYS A 133 -1.39 -2.24 7.89
CA CYS A 133 -2.35 -2.14 6.79
C CYS A 133 -3.46 -3.20 6.88
N LEU A 134 -3.11 -4.44 7.25
CA LEU A 134 -4.03 -5.58 7.27
C LEU A 134 -4.78 -5.76 8.60
N SER A 135 -4.22 -5.27 9.72
CA SER A 135 -4.77 -5.47 11.08
C SER A 135 -5.39 -4.21 11.67
N ARG A 136 -4.99 -2.99 11.25
CA ARG A 136 -5.77 -1.79 11.59
C ARG A 136 -7.02 -1.76 10.72
N GLU A 137 -8.09 -2.24 11.33
CA GLU A 137 -9.42 -2.36 10.75
C GLU A 137 -9.84 -1.12 9.94
N LEU A 138 -9.50 0.08 10.38
CA LEU A 138 -9.87 1.32 9.68
C LEU A 138 -9.14 1.53 8.35
N LEU A 139 -7.84 1.23 8.25
CA LEU A 139 -7.10 1.38 6.99
C LEU A 139 -7.57 0.33 5.99
N LYS A 140 -7.69 -0.91 6.45
CA LYS A 140 -8.21 -2.01 5.64
C LYS A 140 -9.61 -1.72 5.12
N GLN A 141 -10.53 -1.28 6.00
CA GLN A 141 -11.88 -0.91 5.59
C GLN A 141 -11.88 0.22 4.55
N ALA A 142 -11.02 1.24 4.70
CA ALA A 142 -10.94 2.33 3.73
C ALA A 142 -10.53 1.85 2.34
N ILE A 143 -9.53 0.97 2.27
CA ILE A 143 -9.03 0.36 1.04
C ILE A 143 -10.09 -0.54 0.42
N ASP A 144 -10.68 -1.44 1.21
CA ASP A 144 -11.71 -2.37 0.76
C ASP A 144 -12.93 -1.63 0.18
N ILE A 145 -13.38 -0.55 0.84
CA ILE A 145 -14.53 0.24 0.37
C ILE A 145 -14.18 0.97 -0.94
N ARG A 146 -12.97 1.54 -1.04
CA ARG A 146 -12.48 2.18 -2.27
C ARG A 146 -12.49 1.20 -3.44
N ASP A 147 -11.92 0.02 -3.25
CA ASP A 147 -11.78 -0.98 -4.30
C ASP A 147 -13.16 -1.49 -4.73
N GLN A 148 -14.05 -1.79 -3.77
CA GLN A 148 -15.43 -2.18 -4.08
C GLN A 148 -16.24 -1.11 -4.84
N ILE A 149 -16.07 0.17 -4.51
CA ILE A 149 -16.74 1.26 -5.22
C ILE A 149 -16.19 1.37 -6.64
N THR A 150 -14.86 1.29 -6.78
CA THR A 150 -14.18 1.40 -8.06
C THR A 150 -14.59 0.26 -9.00
N ASP A 151 -14.58 -0.98 -8.51
CA ASP A 151 -15.00 -2.16 -9.27
C ASP A 151 -16.47 -2.06 -9.72
N LYS A 152 -17.35 -1.62 -8.83
CA LYS A 152 -18.77 -1.43 -9.17
C LYS A 152 -18.96 -0.32 -10.21
N LEU A 153 -18.19 0.77 -10.15
CA LEU A 153 -18.23 1.84 -11.15
C LEU A 153 -17.73 1.36 -12.52
N LEU A 154 -16.61 0.63 -12.54
CA LEU A 154 -16.07 0.04 -13.76
C LEU A 154 -17.10 -0.90 -14.39
N ASN A 155 -17.73 -1.78 -13.61
CA ASN A 155 -18.75 -2.69 -14.11
C ASN A 155 -19.97 -1.96 -14.69
N ILE A 156 -20.41 -0.85 -14.08
CA ILE A 156 -21.49 -0.03 -14.65
C ILE A 156 -21.07 0.60 -15.98
N ASN A 157 -19.86 1.17 -16.05
CA ASN A 157 -19.35 1.78 -17.27
C ASN A 157 -19.16 0.74 -18.39
N SER A 158 -18.69 -0.47 -18.06
CA SER A 158 -18.52 -1.58 -19.01
C SER A 158 -19.85 -2.20 -19.45
N ALA A 159 -20.86 -2.24 -18.57
CA ALA A 159 -22.23 -2.63 -18.95
C ALA A 159 -22.86 -1.66 -19.98
N THR A 160 -22.27 -0.47 -20.15
CA THR A 160 -22.68 0.54 -21.14
C THR A 160 -22.01 0.34 -22.52
N GLN A 161 -21.13 -0.67 -22.70
CA GLN A 161 -20.41 -0.92 -23.96
C GLN A 161 -20.93 -2.10 -24.82
N LEU A 162 -22.07 -2.70 -24.48
CA LEU A 162 -22.70 -3.76 -25.28
C LEU A 162 -24.01 -3.29 -25.93
N VAL A 163 -23.93 -2.24 -26.76
CA VAL A 163 -24.93 -1.97 -27.81
C VAL A 163 -24.22 -1.32 -29.00
N LEU A 164 -23.74 -2.16 -29.93
CA LEU A 164 -23.77 -1.90 -31.37
C LEU A 164 -24.13 -3.22 -32.06
#